data_AF-A0A6A4IIG1-F1
#
_entry.id   AF-A0A6A4IIG1-F1
#
_cell.length_a   1.000
_cell.length_b   1.000
_cell.length_c   1.000
_cell.angle_alpha   90.00
_cell.angle_beta   90.00
_cell.angle_gamma   90.00
#
_symmetry.space_group_name_H-M   'P 1'
#
loop_
_entity.id
_entity.type
_entity.pdbx_description
1 polymer ?
#
loop_
_entity_poly.entity_id
_entity_poly.type
_entity_poly.pdbx_seq_one_letter_code
_entity_poly.pdbx_strand_id
1 'polypeptide(L)'
;LPAQNERSAPKWDSKYEEQLPTFFKEFETIAKAAGIDTDDTDMKKGILCYTDPESMRFWRTLPTFKETAKMWAKFKTKVLSHYPGALEVAEATTEDLKKAVSKFAKSGILNSKELGTYHQKFSIIADSLQEHGILSGVQVASFYVQAFPDSIRICLDTCLQVSFP
;
A
#
# COMPACT_ATOMS: atom_id res chain seq x y z
N LEU A 1 -6.99 23.87 -5.07
CA LEU A 1 -6.39 22.58 -5.47
C LEU A 1 -5.05 22.86 -6.18
N PRO A 2 -3.96 22.13 -5.87
CA PRO A 2 -2.66 22.31 -6.53
C PRO A 2 -2.74 22.01 -8.03
N ALA A 3 -1.94 22.68 -8.85
CA ALA A 3 -1.89 22.35 -10.27
C ALA A 3 -1.31 20.93 -10.49
N GLN A 4 -1.75 20.21 -11.53
CA GLN A 4 -1.39 18.81 -11.77
C GLN A 4 0.13 18.53 -11.78
N ASN A 5 0.94 19.51 -12.17
CA ASN A 5 2.40 19.37 -12.27
C ASN A 5 3.14 19.78 -10.99
N GLU A 6 2.44 20.24 -9.95
CA GLU A 6 3.05 20.60 -8.67
C GLU A 6 3.48 19.37 -7.88
N ARG A 7 4.48 19.55 -7.02
CA ARG A 7 4.97 18.47 -6.14
C ARG A 7 3.92 18.00 -5.14
N SER A 8 3.00 18.88 -4.75
CA SER A 8 1.91 18.63 -3.81
C SER A 8 0.68 17.99 -4.45
N ALA A 9 0.63 17.85 -5.78
CA ALA A 9 -0.50 17.21 -6.46
C ALA A 9 -0.51 15.69 -6.22
N PRO A 10 -1.70 15.09 -5.97
CA PRO A 10 -1.86 13.64 -6.00
C PRO A 10 -1.38 13.07 -7.32
N LYS A 11 -0.67 11.94 -7.27
CA LYS A 11 -0.18 11.25 -8.46
C LYS A 11 -0.63 9.81 -8.42
N TRP A 12 -1.16 9.37 -9.54
CA TRP A 12 -1.51 7.98 -9.74
C TRP A 12 -1.19 7.59 -11.18
N ASP A 13 -0.56 6.43 -11.32
CA ASP A 13 -0.31 5.78 -12.59
C ASP A 13 -1.27 4.60 -12.68
N SER A 14 -2.10 4.58 -13.73
CA SER A 14 -3.16 3.60 -13.93
C SER A 14 -2.66 2.16 -14.03
N LYS A 15 -1.35 1.95 -14.23
CA LYS A 15 -0.71 0.63 -14.18
C LYS A 15 -0.62 0.04 -12.77
N TYR A 16 -0.67 0.89 -11.74
CA TYR A 16 -0.60 0.49 -10.33
C TYR A 16 -1.98 0.69 -9.70
N GLU A 17 -2.92 -0.19 -10.06
CA GLU A 17 -4.29 -0.15 -9.57
C GLU A 17 -4.36 -0.19 -8.04
N GLU A 18 -3.43 -0.91 -7.39
CA GLU A 18 -3.33 -1.05 -5.94
C GLU A 18 -3.07 0.28 -5.21
N GLN A 19 -2.55 1.29 -5.92
CA GLN A 19 -2.31 2.62 -5.38
C GLN A 19 -3.53 3.53 -5.46
N LEU A 20 -4.56 3.15 -6.21
CA LEU A 20 -5.77 3.94 -6.42
C LEU A 20 -6.50 4.30 -5.11
N PRO A 21 -6.64 3.40 -4.11
CA PRO A 21 -7.23 3.77 -2.81
C PRO A 21 -6.44 4.85 -2.07
N THR A 22 -5.11 4.80 -2.13
CA THR A 22 -4.22 5.81 -1.53
C THR A 22 -4.35 7.14 -2.25
N PHE A 23 -4.37 7.13 -3.58
CA PHE A 23 -4.60 8.31 -4.41
C PHE A 23 -5.92 9.03 -4.05
N PHE A 24 -7.00 8.28 -3.86
CA PHE A 24 -8.27 8.86 -3.41
C PHE A 24 -8.15 9.55 -2.04
N LYS A 25 -7.42 8.96 -1.08
CA LYS A 25 -7.21 9.55 0.26
C LYS A 25 -6.35 10.82 0.19
N GLU A 26 -5.31 10.83 -0.65
CA GLU A 26 -4.48 12.01 -0.88
C GLU A 26 -5.30 13.16 -1.47
N PHE A 27 -6.12 12.86 -2.49
CA PHE A 27 -7.03 13.84 -3.07
C PHE A 27 -8.03 14.38 -2.03
N GLU A 28 -8.68 13.51 -1.25
CA GLU A 28 -9.64 13.91 -0.20
C GLU A 28 -8.99 14.84 0.84
N THR A 29 -7.73 14.57 1.21
CA THR A 29 -6.98 15.41 2.15
C THR A 29 -6.75 16.83 1.59
N ILE A 30 -6.36 16.93 0.32
CA ILE A 30 -6.08 18.21 -0.33
C ILE A 30 -7.38 18.95 -0.66
N ALA A 31 -8.44 18.24 -1.01
CA ALA A 31 -9.77 18.79 -1.23
C ALA A 31 -10.33 19.40 0.06
N LYS A 32 -10.17 18.71 1.19
CA LYS A 32 -10.52 19.22 2.52
C LYS A 32 -9.71 20.46 2.89
N ALA A 33 -8.40 20.46 2.63
CA ALA A 33 -7.56 21.63 2.86
C ALA A 33 -7.95 22.84 1.98
N ALA A 34 -8.53 22.58 0.80
CA ALA A 34 -9.05 23.60 -0.11
C ALA A 34 -10.51 24.00 0.16
N GLY A 35 -11.20 23.35 1.11
CA GLY A 35 -12.59 23.64 1.47
C GLY A 35 -13.64 23.21 0.42
N ILE A 36 -13.32 22.23 -0.43
CA ILE A 36 -14.24 21.73 -1.47
C ILE A 36 -14.87 20.38 -1.10
N ASP A 37 -14.57 19.83 0.07
CA ASP A 37 -15.00 18.50 0.51
C ASP A 37 -16.52 18.38 0.75
N THR A 38 -17.24 19.50 0.83
CA THR A 38 -18.70 19.54 0.99
C THR A 38 -19.46 19.52 -0.33
N ASP A 39 -18.80 19.74 -1.48
CA ASP A 39 -19.43 19.73 -2.80
C ASP A 39 -18.99 18.49 -3.60
N ASP A 40 -19.89 17.52 -3.69
CA ASP A 40 -19.66 16.27 -4.44
C ASP A 40 -19.34 16.51 -5.93
N THR A 41 -19.88 17.58 -6.52
CA THR A 41 -19.65 17.93 -7.92
C THR A 41 -18.24 18.45 -8.11
N ASP A 42 -17.77 19.32 -7.22
CA ASP A 42 -16.42 19.85 -7.26
C ASP A 42 -15.38 18.79 -6.90
N MET A 43 -15.69 17.89 -5.97
CA MET A 43 -14.88 16.71 -5.67
C MET A 43 -14.68 15.82 -6.92
N LYS A 44 -15.78 15.47 -7.61
CA LYS A 44 -15.74 14.68 -8.85
C LYS A 44 -14.95 15.36 -9.96
N LYS A 45 -15.15 16.67 -10.17
CA LYS A 45 -14.41 17.42 -11.20
C LYS A 45 -12.94 17.55 -10.84
N GLY A 46 -12.65 17.81 -9.57
CA GLY A 46 -11.31 18.03 -9.04
C GLY A 46 -10.42 16.80 -9.21
N ILE A 47 -10.92 15.60 -8.88
CA ILE A 47 -10.08 14.39 -8.97
C ILE A 47 -9.67 14.05 -10.40
N LEU A 48 -10.52 14.37 -11.39
CA LEU A 48 -10.19 14.16 -12.81
C LEU A 48 -8.95 14.93 -13.24
N CYS A 49 -8.67 16.09 -12.64
CA CYS A 49 -7.48 16.89 -12.94
C CYS A 49 -6.16 16.19 -12.58
N TYR A 50 -6.22 15.11 -11.79
CA TYR A 50 -5.05 14.35 -11.35
C TYR A 50 -4.96 12.96 -11.99
N THR A 51 -5.90 12.61 -12.86
CA THR A 51 -5.90 11.34 -13.60
C THR A 51 -5.27 11.47 -14.98
N ASP A 52 -4.78 10.37 -15.51
CA ASP A 52 -4.36 10.29 -16.91
C ASP A 52 -5.57 10.45 -17.86
N PRO A 53 -5.35 10.80 -19.14
CA PRO A 53 -6.44 11.05 -20.10
C PRO A 53 -7.39 9.86 -20.33
N GLU A 54 -6.90 8.62 -20.22
CA GLU A 54 -7.70 7.42 -20.44
C GLU A 54 -8.63 7.17 -19.25
N SER A 55 -8.09 7.18 -18.04
CA SER A 55 -8.86 7.08 -16.79
C SER A 55 -9.87 8.22 -16.68
N MET A 56 -9.49 9.45 -17.02
CA MET A 56 -10.40 10.61 -17.04
C MET A 56 -11.61 10.36 -17.95
N ARG A 57 -11.37 9.88 -19.18
CA ARG A 57 -12.44 9.58 -20.13
C ARG A 57 -13.36 8.50 -19.59
N PHE A 58 -12.79 7.42 -19.04
CA PHE A 58 -13.54 6.33 -18.46
C PHE A 58 -14.42 6.80 -17.28
N TRP A 59 -13.85 7.55 -16.33
CA TRP A 59 -14.58 7.99 -15.12
C TRP A 59 -15.76 8.91 -15.47
N ARG A 60 -15.65 9.73 -16.52
CA ARG A 60 -16.76 10.56 -17.04
C ARG A 60 -17.91 9.75 -17.63
N THR A 61 -17.67 8.51 -18.04
CA THR A 61 -18.75 7.64 -18.56
C THR A 61 -19.64 7.09 -17.43
N LEU A 62 -19.13 7.06 -16.19
CA LEU A 62 -19.83 6.44 -15.07
C LEU A 62 -21.12 7.22 -14.73
N PRO A 63 -22.26 6.53 -14.54
CA PRO A 63 -23.51 7.18 -14.12
C PRO A 63 -23.37 7.92 -12.78
N THR A 64 -22.52 7.41 -11.90
CA THR A 64 -22.17 8.05 -10.61
C THR A 64 -21.45 9.37 -10.78
N PHE A 65 -20.78 9.60 -11.91
CA PHE A 65 -20.19 10.89 -12.24
C PHE A 65 -21.24 11.88 -12.76
N LYS A 66 -22.09 11.42 -13.70
CA LYS A 66 -23.08 12.27 -14.38
C LYS A 66 -24.22 12.74 -13.47
N GLU A 67 -24.64 11.91 -12.53
CA GLU A 67 -25.74 12.25 -11.63
C GLU A 67 -25.25 13.07 -10.43
N THR A 68 -25.72 14.30 -10.32
CA THR A 68 -25.44 15.21 -9.19
C THR A 68 -25.96 14.64 -7.86
N ALA A 69 -27.07 13.90 -7.88
CA ALA A 69 -27.65 13.27 -6.70
C ALA A 69 -26.82 12.11 -6.12
N LYS A 70 -25.82 11.60 -6.86
CA LYS A 70 -24.96 10.51 -6.38
C LYS A 70 -23.76 11.09 -5.63
N MET A 71 -23.68 10.84 -4.33
CA MET A 71 -22.56 11.29 -3.49
C MET A 71 -21.19 10.83 -4.00
N TRP A 72 -20.16 11.61 -3.65
CA TRP A 72 -18.75 11.29 -3.85
C TRP A 72 -18.42 9.84 -3.48
N ALA A 73 -18.95 9.36 -2.35
CA ALA A 73 -18.76 7.98 -1.87
C ALA A 73 -19.23 6.91 -2.89
N LYS A 74 -20.36 7.14 -3.57
CA LYS A 74 -20.87 6.22 -4.61
C LYS A 74 -20.00 6.26 -5.86
N PHE A 75 -19.49 7.44 -6.22
CA PHE A 75 -18.54 7.59 -7.32
C PHE A 75 -17.25 6.81 -7.04
N LYS A 76 -16.60 7.06 -5.90
CA LYS A 76 -15.39 6.35 -5.46
C LYS A 76 -15.56 4.84 -5.45
N THR A 77 -16.65 4.35 -4.84
CA THR A 77 -16.95 2.91 -4.80
C THR A 77 -17.10 2.32 -6.20
N LYS A 78 -17.80 3.02 -7.10
CA LYS A 78 -17.98 2.55 -8.48
C LYS A 78 -16.67 2.55 -9.25
N VAL A 79 -15.85 3.59 -9.10
CA VAL A 79 -14.51 3.64 -9.70
C VAL A 79 -13.69 2.45 -9.22
N LEU A 80 -13.55 2.25 -7.91
CA LEU A 80 -12.78 1.12 -7.34
C LEU A 80 -13.27 -0.25 -7.84
N SER A 81 -14.58 -0.43 -8.05
CA SER A 81 -15.13 -1.68 -8.60
C SER A 81 -14.69 -2.03 -10.03
N HIS A 82 -14.14 -1.05 -10.76
CA HIS A 82 -13.62 -1.24 -12.12
C HIS A 82 -12.11 -1.50 -12.17
N TYR A 83 -11.43 -1.37 -11.03
CA TYR A 83 -10.00 -1.65 -10.89
C TYR A 83 -9.85 -2.80 -9.87
N PRO A 84 -9.89 -4.07 -10.31
CA PRO A 84 -9.79 -5.20 -9.39
C PRO A 84 -8.51 -5.14 -8.54
N GLY A 85 -7.39 -4.65 -9.10
CA GLY A 85 -6.15 -4.46 -8.35
C GLY A 85 -6.23 -3.37 -7.27
N ALA A 86 -7.22 -2.47 -7.33
CA ALA A 86 -7.49 -1.47 -6.29
C ALA A 86 -8.31 -2.02 -5.11
N LEU A 87 -9.03 -3.12 -5.33
CA LEU A 87 -9.79 -3.84 -4.30
C LEU A 87 -8.95 -4.95 -3.66
N GLU A 88 -8.03 -5.51 -4.43
CA GLU A 88 -6.96 -6.34 -3.90
C GLU A 88 -6.08 -5.47 -3.00
N VAL A 89 -6.28 -5.57 -1.68
CA VAL A 89 -5.12 -5.53 -0.79
C VAL A 89 -4.24 -6.63 -1.36
N ALA A 90 -3.16 -6.26 -2.07
CA ALA A 90 -2.32 -7.24 -2.74
C ALA A 90 -2.07 -8.36 -1.74
N GLU A 91 -2.71 -9.52 -1.97
CA GLU A 91 -2.75 -10.57 -0.95
C GLU A 91 -1.29 -10.96 -0.77
N ALA A 92 -0.72 -10.55 0.36
CA ALA A 92 0.67 -10.82 0.64
C ALA A 92 0.83 -12.32 0.57
N THR A 93 1.60 -12.82 -0.40
CA THR A 93 1.79 -14.26 -0.53
C THR A 93 2.96 -14.71 0.33
N THR A 94 2.98 -16.00 0.69
CA THR A 94 4.15 -16.58 1.36
C THR A 94 5.39 -16.49 0.45
N GLU A 95 5.21 -16.51 -0.87
CA GLU A 95 6.25 -16.31 -1.87
C GLU A 95 6.83 -14.89 -1.84
N ASP A 96 6.00 -13.85 -1.67
CA ASP A 96 6.46 -12.47 -1.51
C ASP A 96 7.30 -12.30 -0.25
N LEU A 97 6.89 -12.94 0.85
CA LEU A 97 7.65 -12.96 2.10
C LEU A 97 9.02 -13.63 1.90
N LYS A 98 9.04 -14.83 1.28
CA LYS A 98 10.29 -15.53 0.95
C LYS A 98 11.20 -14.69 0.04
N LYS A 99 10.64 -14.00 -0.94
CA LYS A 99 11.39 -13.14 -1.87
C LYS A 99 12.00 -11.95 -1.14
N ALA A 100 11.27 -11.32 -0.22
CA ALA A 100 11.78 -10.25 0.63
C ALA A 100 12.95 -10.76 1.49
N VAL A 101 12.76 -11.87 2.21
CA VAL A 101 13.79 -12.50 3.04
C VAL A 101 15.03 -12.86 2.22
N SER A 102 14.85 -13.55 1.09
CA SER A 102 15.97 -14.00 0.24
C SER A 102 16.75 -12.83 -0.34
N LYS A 103 16.08 -11.72 -0.68
CA LYS A 103 16.76 -10.51 -1.17
C LYS A 103 17.74 -9.97 -0.13
N PHE A 104 17.32 -9.84 1.12
CA PHE A 104 18.17 -9.34 2.20
C PHE A 104 19.20 -10.36 2.66
N ALA A 105 18.88 -11.65 2.63
CA ALA A 105 19.85 -12.72 2.88
C ALA A 105 21.01 -12.69 1.86
N LYS A 106 20.71 -12.39 0.59
CA LYS A 106 21.71 -12.30 -0.48
C LYS A 106 22.52 -11.01 -0.44
N SER A 107 21.89 -9.87 -0.16
CA SER A 107 22.60 -8.59 -0.08
C SER A 107 23.37 -8.42 1.23
N GLY A 108 23.00 -9.18 2.26
CA GLY A 108 23.44 -8.97 3.63
C GLY A 108 22.69 -7.80 4.28
N ILE A 109 22.72 -7.80 5.62
CA ILE A 109 22.27 -6.71 6.48
C ILE A 109 23.49 -6.29 7.30
N LEU A 110 24.14 -5.20 6.89
CA LEU A 110 25.45 -4.78 7.40
C LEU A 110 25.36 -3.68 8.46
N ASN A 111 24.26 -2.94 8.49
CA ASN A 111 24.07 -1.81 9.40
C ASN A 111 22.62 -1.68 9.87
N SER A 112 22.42 -0.83 10.89
CA SER A 112 21.10 -0.61 11.49
C SER A 112 20.06 -0.04 10.50
N LYS A 113 20.48 0.72 9.49
CA LYS A 113 19.56 1.30 8.49
C LYS A 113 19.02 0.22 7.55
N GLU A 114 19.89 -0.69 7.12
CA GLU A 114 19.50 -1.87 6.34
C GLU A 114 18.60 -2.80 7.15
N LEU A 115 18.91 -3.00 8.44
CA LEU A 115 18.06 -3.77 9.34
C LEU A 115 16.66 -3.15 9.47
N GLY A 116 16.57 -1.83 9.67
CA GLY A 116 15.29 -1.13 9.71
C GLY A 116 14.51 -1.23 8.39
N THR A 117 15.21 -1.15 7.25
CA THR A 117 14.59 -1.32 5.93
C THR A 117 14.08 -2.74 5.72
N TYR A 118 14.85 -3.74 6.15
CA TYR A 118 14.44 -5.14 6.14
C TYR A 118 13.19 -5.34 7.00
N HIS A 119 13.23 -4.86 8.25
CA HIS A 119 12.13 -4.98 9.19
C HIS A 119 10.83 -4.38 8.65
N GLN A 120 10.87 -3.16 8.09
CA GLN A 120 9.69 -2.52 7.50
C GLN A 120 9.11 -3.35 6.35
N LYS A 121 9.95 -3.78 5.40
CA LYS A 121 9.49 -4.55 4.23
C LYS A 121 8.96 -5.92 4.61
N PHE A 122 9.58 -6.57 5.58
CA PHE A 122 9.12 -7.84 6.10
C PHE A 122 7.77 -7.69 6.81
N SER A 123 7.64 -6.70 7.70
CA SER A 123 6.43 -6.54 8.53
C SER A 123 5.20 -6.24 7.70
N ILE A 124 5.31 -5.40 6.65
CA ILE A 124 4.18 -5.13 5.73
C ILE A 124 3.57 -6.44 5.17
N ILE A 125 4.42 -7.40 4.80
CA ILE A 125 3.98 -8.67 4.19
C ILE A 125 3.55 -9.66 5.29
N ALA A 126 4.33 -9.74 6.37
CA ALA A 126 4.09 -10.67 7.47
C ALA A 126 2.82 -10.34 8.27
N ASP A 127 2.57 -9.06 8.55
CA ASP A 127 1.38 -8.62 9.28
C ASP A 127 0.11 -8.95 8.49
N SER A 128 0.11 -8.71 7.18
CA SER A 128 -0.99 -9.12 6.29
C SER A 128 -1.22 -10.64 6.31
N LEU A 129 -0.15 -11.44 6.16
CA LEU A 129 -0.23 -12.91 6.23
C LEU A 129 -0.75 -13.42 7.60
N GLN A 130 -0.39 -12.73 8.68
CA GLN A 130 -0.80 -13.09 10.04
C GLN A 130 -2.25 -12.67 10.32
N GLU A 131 -2.68 -11.50 9.86
CA GLU A 131 -4.08 -11.04 9.94
C GLU A 131 -5.04 -11.98 9.20
N HIS A 132 -4.61 -12.53 8.06
CA HIS A 132 -5.36 -13.53 7.30
C HIS A 132 -5.21 -14.97 7.83
N GLY A 133 -4.45 -15.19 8.91
CA GLY A 133 -4.26 -16.51 9.53
C GLY A 133 -3.44 -17.49 8.68
N ILE A 134 -2.73 -17.01 7.67
CA ILE A 134 -1.91 -17.83 6.77
C ILE A 134 -0.62 -18.26 7.48
N LEU A 135 -0.04 -17.35 8.29
CA LEU A 135 1.13 -17.63 9.12
C LEU A 135 0.81 -17.39 10.60
N SER A 136 1.26 -18.32 11.44
CA SER A 136 1.35 -18.11 12.88
C SER A 136 2.54 -17.22 13.23
N GLY A 137 2.49 -16.58 14.41
CA GLY A 137 3.61 -15.74 14.90
C GLY A 137 4.95 -16.49 14.98
N VAL A 138 4.92 -17.81 15.26
CA VAL A 138 6.13 -18.65 15.27
C VAL A 138 6.71 -18.80 13.86
N GLN A 139 5.85 -19.01 12.85
CA GLN A 139 6.30 -19.09 11.45
C GLN A 139 6.85 -17.75 10.97
N VAL A 140 6.20 -16.63 11.32
CA VAL A 140 6.69 -15.28 11.02
C VAL A 140 8.08 -15.06 11.62
N ALA A 141 8.28 -15.36 12.91
CA ALA A 141 9.59 -15.24 13.56
C ALA A 141 10.66 -16.13 12.88
N SER A 142 10.29 -17.35 12.52
CA SER A 142 11.18 -18.27 11.78
C SER A 142 11.57 -17.71 10.40
N PHE A 143 10.66 -17.07 9.67
CA PHE A 143 11.00 -16.42 8.39
C PHE A 143 11.87 -15.19 8.60
N TYR A 144 11.68 -14.45 9.69
CA TYR A 144 12.45 -13.24 9.98
C TYR A 144 13.94 -13.55 10.17
N VAL A 145 14.27 -14.59 10.94
CA VAL A 145 15.67 -14.95 11.20
C VAL A 145 16.40 -15.48 9.96
N GLN A 146 15.66 -15.93 8.94
CA GLN A 146 16.25 -16.45 7.69
C GLN A 146 16.99 -15.39 6.86
N ALA A 147 16.77 -14.10 7.10
CA ALA A 147 17.54 -13.06 6.41
C ALA A 147 18.99 -12.92 6.92
N PHE A 148 19.29 -13.46 8.11
CA PHE A 148 20.61 -13.38 8.71
C PHE A 148 21.48 -14.59 8.36
N PRO A 149 22.81 -14.44 8.28
CA PRO A 149 23.74 -15.56 8.13
C PRO A 149 23.72 -16.48 9.36
N ASP A 150 24.09 -17.75 9.17
CA ASP A 150 24.05 -18.77 10.22
C ASP A 150 24.88 -18.41 11.45
N SER A 151 26.00 -17.69 11.28
CA SER A 151 26.82 -17.20 12.40
C SER A 151 26.05 -16.28 13.35
N ILE A 152 25.15 -15.44 12.82
CA ILE A 152 24.29 -14.54 13.61
C ILE A 152 23.15 -15.34 14.22
N ARG A 153 22.56 -16.30 13.49
CA ARG A 153 21.46 -17.14 14.03
C ARG A 153 21.92 -17.97 15.23
N ILE A 154 23.08 -18.63 15.12
CA ILE A 154 23.67 -19.42 16.22
C ILE A 154 23.91 -18.54 17.45
N CYS A 155 24.39 -17.30 17.24
CA CYS A 155 24.59 -16.35 18.33
C CYS A 155 23.26 -15.96 18.99
N LEU A 156 22.22 -15.69 18.20
CA LEU A 156 20.88 -15.38 18.70
C LEU A 156 20.30 -16.54 19.51
N ASP A 157 20.37 -17.77 19.01
CA ASP A 157 19.88 -18.96 19.71
C ASP A 157 20.59 -19.17 21.05
N THR A 158 21.92 -18.99 21.07
CA THR A 158 22.73 -19.09 22.29
C THR A 158 22.31 -18.02 23.32
N CYS A 159 22.12 -16.77 22.88
CA CYS A 159 21.70 -15.69 23.76
C CYS A 159 20.28 -15.88 24.31
N LEU A 160 19.37 -16.42 23.50
CA LEU A 160 18.00 -16.72 23.92
C LEU A 160 17.96 -17.83 24.97
N GLN A 161 18.74 -18.90 24.82
CA GLN A 161 18.86 -20.00 25.80
C GLN A 161 19.39 -19.52 27.15
N VAL A 162 20.31 -18.56 27.17
CA VAL A 162 20.84 -18.00 28.41
C VAL A 162 19.83 -17.09 29.10
N SER A 163 18.99 -16.39 28.33
CA SER A 163 18.03 -15.40 28.85
C SER A 163 16.70 -16.02 29.29
N PHE A 164 16.34 -17.18 28.73
CA PHE A 164 15.13 -17.95 29.03
C PHE A 164 15.49 -19.43 29.21
N PRO A 165 16.07 -19.81 30.36
CA PRO A 165 16.48 -21.19 30.64
C PRO A 165 15.30 -22.17 30.81
#